data_AF-A0A9W6T829-F1
#
_entry.id   AF-A0A9W6T829-F1
#
_cell.length_a   1.000
_cell.length_b   1.000
_cell.length_c   1.000
_cell.angle_alpha   90.00
_cell.angle_beta   90.00
_cell.angle_gamma   90.00
#
_symmetry.space_group_name_H-M   'P 1'
#
loop_
_entity.id
_entity.type
_entity.pdbx_description
1 polymer ?
#
loop_
_entity_poly.entity_id
_entity_poly.type
_entity_poly.pdbx_seq_one_letter_code
_entity_poly.pdbx_strand_id
1 'polypeptide(L)'
;MLDKFVVVLALFVAWPGFASGSINLQSFATKTKYWDQHGSSFALALQANATKTVQTSDLELVQLQQVSRHGSRYPTKGNMGEITDLLNKLQANYSNVIPDWLKNYSLPYNSTDAGELAPAGREELATYGTHSRASVGSAIPTAYNASLFKLAHKRHPNG
;
A
#
# COMPACT_ATOMS: atom_id res chain seq x y z
N MET A 1 -34.90 -30.41 -11.20
CA MET A 1 -33.80 -29.54 -11.66
C MET A 1 -33.61 -28.47 -10.60
N LEU A 2 -32.67 -28.68 -9.68
CA LEU A 2 -32.25 -27.66 -8.71
C LEU A 2 -30.76 -27.42 -8.97
N ASP A 3 -30.46 -26.27 -9.54
CA ASP A 3 -29.10 -25.88 -9.89
C ASP A 3 -28.26 -25.67 -8.64
N LYS A 4 -27.06 -26.23 -8.71
CA LYS A 4 -26.05 -26.27 -7.66
C LYS A 4 -25.35 -24.92 -7.57
N PHE A 5 -25.76 -24.07 -6.64
CA PHE A 5 -24.91 -22.99 -6.14
C PHE A 5 -24.05 -23.52 -4.98
N VAL A 6 -22.88 -24.04 -5.34
CA VAL A 6 -21.83 -24.36 -4.36
C VAL A 6 -21.15 -23.05 -3.97
N VAL A 7 -21.59 -22.45 -2.87
CA VAL A 7 -20.84 -21.38 -2.20
C VAL A 7 -19.78 -22.07 -1.35
N VAL A 8 -18.53 -22.04 -1.81
CA VAL A 8 -17.38 -22.49 -1.01
C VAL A 8 -17.13 -21.43 0.06
N LEU A 9 -17.80 -21.61 1.21
CA LEU A 9 -17.54 -20.88 2.44
C LEU A 9 -16.39 -21.59 3.16
N ALA A 10 -15.15 -21.16 2.92
CA ALA A 10 -14.01 -21.61 3.71
C ALA A 10 -14.08 -20.95 5.11
N LEU A 11 -14.79 -21.59 6.03
CA LEU A 11 -14.74 -21.30 7.47
C LEU A 11 -13.41 -21.79 8.03
N PHE A 12 -12.49 -20.86 8.31
CA PHE A 12 -11.41 -21.10 9.26
C PHE A 12 -11.97 -20.96 10.67
N VAL A 13 -12.30 -22.08 11.30
CA VAL A 13 -12.51 -22.14 12.76
C VAL A 13 -11.74 -23.33 13.29
N ALA A 14 -10.55 -23.08 13.84
CA ALA A 14 -10.15 -23.53 15.18
C ALA A 14 -8.67 -23.23 15.48
N TRP A 15 -8.48 -22.58 16.63
CA TRP A 15 -7.42 -22.79 17.63
C TRP A 15 -6.21 -21.85 17.79
N PRO A 16 -5.74 -21.69 19.05
CA PRO A 16 -4.93 -20.58 19.53
C PRO A 16 -3.46 -20.89 19.30
N GLY A 17 -2.93 -20.28 18.26
CA GLY A 17 -1.52 -20.12 18.08
C GLY A 17 -1.40 -18.94 17.13
N PHE A 18 -0.89 -17.81 17.61
CA PHE A 18 -0.29 -16.84 16.72
C PHE A 18 0.97 -17.49 16.11
N ALA A 19 0.77 -18.48 15.24
CA ALA A 19 1.68 -18.69 14.15
C ALA A 19 1.51 -17.44 13.30
N SER A 20 2.57 -16.65 13.23
CA SER A 20 2.78 -15.60 12.24
C SER A 20 2.57 -16.18 10.84
N GLY A 21 1.31 -16.37 10.46
CA GLY A 21 0.92 -16.62 9.08
C GLY A 21 1.30 -15.35 8.36
N SER A 22 2.38 -15.41 7.60
CA SER A 22 2.78 -14.31 6.74
C SER A 22 1.59 -14.01 5.85
N ILE A 23 0.92 -12.88 6.10
CA ILE A 23 -0.01 -12.31 5.14
C ILE A 23 0.85 -12.11 3.91
N ASN A 24 0.63 -12.92 2.86
CA ASN A 24 1.35 -12.71 1.62
C ASN A 24 0.91 -11.33 1.13
N LEU A 25 1.78 -10.34 1.30
CA LEU A 25 1.49 -8.95 0.98
C LEU A 25 1.08 -8.80 -0.49
N GLN A 26 1.44 -9.73 -1.37
CA GLN A 26 1.03 -9.74 -2.79
C GLN A 26 -0.45 -10.11 -3.03
N SER A 27 -1.20 -10.51 -2.00
CA SER A 27 -2.57 -11.03 -2.15
C SER A 27 -3.66 -9.96 -2.35
N PHE A 28 -3.34 -8.67 -2.19
CA PHE A 28 -4.32 -7.57 -2.29
C PHE A 28 -4.23 -6.78 -3.61
N ALA A 29 -3.61 -7.36 -4.64
CA ALA A 29 -3.42 -6.75 -5.95
C ALA A 29 -2.85 -5.32 -5.83
N THR A 30 -3.57 -4.30 -6.30
CA THR A 30 -3.14 -2.89 -6.24
C THR A 30 -3.45 -2.19 -4.91
N LYS A 31 -4.03 -2.91 -3.94
CA LYS A 31 -4.31 -2.43 -2.57
C LYS A 31 -3.27 -2.89 -1.55
N THR A 32 -2.28 -3.66 -1.99
CA THR A 32 -1.12 -4.04 -1.21
C THR A 32 -0.36 -2.79 -0.74
N LYS A 33 -0.08 -2.74 0.56
CA LYS A 33 0.80 -1.71 1.16
C LYS A 33 2.13 -1.67 0.41
N TYR A 34 2.69 -0.48 0.21
CA TYR A 34 4.03 -0.39 -0.38
C TYR A 34 5.02 -1.21 0.46
N TRP A 35 5.81 -2.06 -0.21
CA TRP A 35 6.81 -2.92 0.40
C TRP A 35 8.20 -2.50 -0.07
N ASP A 36 9.11 -2.31 0.89
CA ASP A 36 10.49 -1.94 0.59
C ASP A 36 11.24 -3.11 -0.07
N GLN A 37 11.74 -2.89 -1.28
CA GLN A 37 12.47 -3.88 -2.06
C GLN A 37 14.00 -3.76 -1.93
N HIS A 38 14.53 -2.78 -1.18
CA HIS A 38 15.97 -2.56 -1.06
C HIS A 38 16.71 -3.78 -0.47
N GLY A 39 16.06 -4.55 0.41
CA GLY A 39 16.58 -5.81 0.95
C GLY A 39 16.09 -7.07 0.24
N SER A 40 15.42 -6.95 -0.91
CA SER A 40 14.89 -8.11 -1.62
C SER A 40 15.99 -8.95 -2.24
N SER A 41 15.78 -10.26 -2.34
CA SER A 41 16.70 -11.18 -3.02
C SER A 41 16.99 -10.78 -4.46
N PHE A 42 16.02 -10.14 -5.13
CA PHE A 42 16.19 -9.57 -6.46
C PHE A 42 17.19 -8.40 -6.47
N ALA A 43 17.05 -7.44 -5.55
CA ALA A 43 17.97 -6.30 -5.46
C ALA A 43 19.41 -6.76 -5.15
N LEU A 44 19.56 -7.73 -4.25
CA LEU A 44 20.86 -8.34 -3.92
C LEU A 44 21.48 -9.08 -5.11
N ALA A 45 20.67 -9.84 -5.87
CA ALA A 45 21.14 -10.53 -7.07
C ALA A 45 21.58 -9.56 -8.18
N LEU A 46 20.87 -8.44 -8.36
CA LEU A 46 21.24 -7.40 -9.30
C LEU A 46 22.58 -6.75 -8.94
N GLN A 47 22.81 -6.54 -7.64
CA GLN A 47 24.05 -5.96 -7.12
C GLN A 47 25.22 -6.94 -7.20
N ALA A 48 24.99 -8.23 -6.99
CA ALA A 48 25.99 -9.29 -7.11
C ALA A 48 26.42 -9.56 -8.56
N ASN A 49 25.52 -9.36 -9.54
CA ASN A 49 25.80 -9.53 -10.97
C ASN A 49 26.42 -8.30 -11.64
N ALA A 50 26.64 -7.20 -10.90
CA ALA A 50 27.34 -6.03 -11.44
C ALA A 50 28.83 -6.35 -11.63
N THR A 51 29.21 -6.76 -12.84
CA THR A 51 30.56 -7.18 -13.25
C THR A 51 31.62 -6.07 -13.22
N LYS A 52 31.22 -4.82 -12.95
CA LYS A 52 32.12 -3.67 -12.87
C LYS A 52 31.75 -2.86 -11.63
N THR A 53 32.62 -2.83 -10.64
CA THR A 53 32.49 -1.96 -9.46
C THR A 53 32.80 -0.53 -9.90
N VAL A 54 31.80 0.16 -10.44
CA VAL A 54 31.89 1.59 -10.73
C VAL A 54 31.81 2.33 -9.40
N GLN A 55 32.82 3.11 -9.06
CA GLN A 55 32.76 3.93 -7.85
C GLN A 55 31.81 5.10 -8.10
N THR A 56 30.99 5.43 -7.10
CA THR A 56 30.06 6.56 -7.21
C THR A 56 30.79 7.89 -7.45
N SER A 57 32.04 8.00 -7.01
CA SER A 57 32.93 9.15 -7.28
C SER A 57 33.21 9.38 -8.76
N ASP A 58 33.10 8.34 -9.59
CA ASP A 58 33.41 8.40 -11.02
C ASP A 58 32.18 8.77 -11.86
N LEU A 59 31.05 9.01 -11.19
CA LEU A 59 29.76 9.27 -11.81
C LEU A 59 29.25 10.66 -11.45
N GLU A 60 28.62 11.30 -12.43
CA GLU A 60 27.87 12.54 -12.23
C GLU A 60 26.38 12.26 -12.43
N LEU A 61 25.56 12.69 -11.47
CA LEU A 61 24.11 12.63 -11.63
C LEU A 61 23.66 13.75 -12.58
N VAL A 62 23.36 13.38 -13.83
CA VAL A 62 22.88 14.33 -14.84
C VAL A 62 21.39 14.66 -14.64
N GLN A 63 20.56 13.66 -14.34
CA GLN A 63 19.12 13.84 -14.18
C GLN A 63 18.50 12.73 -13.32
N LEU A 64 17.56 13.10 -12.47
CA LEU A 64 16.65 12.18 -11.77
C LEU A 64 15.23 12.37 -12.28
N GLN A 65 14.58 11.29 -12.71
CA GLN A 65 13.15 11.27 -13.05
C GLN A 65 12.45 10.24 -12.17
N GLN A 66 11.35 10.65 -11.53
CA GLN A 66 10.59 9.80 -10.63
C GLN A 66 9.10 9.86 -10.99
N VAL A 67 8.48 8.69 -11.12
CA VAL A 67 7.05 8.55 -11.31
C VAL A 67 6.53 7.63 -10.21
N SER A 68 5.91 8.23 -9.20
CA SER A 68 5.31 7.50 -8.08
C SER A 68 3.79 7.55 -8.17
N ARG A 69 3.15 6.48 -7.70
CA ARG A 69 1.72 6.53 -7.36
C ARG A 69 1.54 7.29 -6.05
N HIS A 70 0.31 7.70 -5.77
CA HIS A 70 -0.04 8.13 -4.41
C HIS A 70 0.23 6.99 -3.41
N GLY A 71 0.47 7.35 -2.14
CA GLY A 71 0.55 6.37 -1.05
C GLY A 71 -0.80 5.71 -0.76
N SER A 72 -0.83 4.83 0.25
CA SER A 72 -2.04 4.18 0.75
C SER A 72 -3.15 5.18 1.11
N ARG A 73 -4.38 4.91 0.66
CA ARG A 73 -5.56 5.78 0.84
C ARG A 73 -6.67 5.01 1.54
N TYR A 74 -7.59 5.76 2.15
CA TYR A 74 -8.88 5.19 2.51
C TYR A 74 -9.67 4.75 1.26
N PRO A 75 -10.64 3.83 1.38
CA PRO A 75 -11.48 3.45 0.26
C PRO A 75 -12.21 4.66 -0.34
N THR A 76 -12.56 4.57 -1.63
CA THR A 76 -13.39 5.59 -2.27
C THR A 76 -14.81 5.57 -1.67
N LYS A 77 -15.58 6.64 -1.87
CA LYS A 77 -16.96 6.73 -1.36
C LYS A 77 -17.83 5.52 -1.76
N GLY A 78 -17.71 5.06 -3.00
CA GLY A 78 -18.41 3.86 -3.49
C GLY A 78 -18.01 2.61 -2.71
N ASN A 79 -16.70 2.33 -2.63
CA ASN A 79 -16.18 1.17 -1.90
C ASN A 79 -16.51 1.23 -0.40
N MET A 80 -16.49 2.40 0.23
CA MET A 80 -16.91 2.57 1.62
C MET A 80 -18.38 2.17 1.81
N GLY A 81 -19.25 2.55 0.86
CA GLY A 81 -20.66 2.16 0.86
C GLY A 81 -20.83 0.65 0.75
N GLU A 82 -20.14 0.01 -0.20
CA GLU A 82 -20.18 -1.45 -0.37
C GLU A 82 -19.69 -2.20 0.87
N ILE A 83 -18.60 -1.75 1.49
CA ILE A 83 -18.07 -2.34 2.73
C ILE A 83 -19.08 -2.20 3.87
N THR A 84 -19.71 -1.03 4.00
CA THR A 84 -20.70 -0.75 5.06
C THR A 84 -21.94 -1.62 4.87
N ASP A 85 -22.46 -1.73 3.64
CA ASP A 85 -23.60 -2.58 3.33
C ASP A 85 -23.32 -4.06 3.61
N LEU A 86 -22.13 -4.55 3.22
CA LEU A 86 -21.70 -5.91 3.55
C LEU A 86 -21.62 -6.14 5.06
N LEU A 87 -21.02 -5.22 5.80
CA LEU A 87 -20.90 -5.30 7.26
C LEU A 87 -22.28 -5.37 7.93
N ASN A 88 -23.20 -4.50 7.52
CA ASN A 88 -24.57 -4.47 8.02
C ASN A 88 -25.30 -5.80 7.73
N LYS A 89 -25.16 -6.34 6.52
CA LYS A 89 -25.76 -7.63 6.15
C LYS A 89 -25.21 -8.79 6.98
N LEU A 90 -23.91 -8.80 7.24
CA LEU A 90 -23.26 -9.81 8.09
C LEU A 90 -23.74 -9.72 9.54
N GLN A 91 -23.76 -8.52 10.11
CA GLN A 91 -24.19 -8.30 11.49
C GLN A 91 -25.69 -8.58 11.69
N ALA A 92 -26.55 -8.22 10.72
CA ALA A 92 -28.00 -8.40 10.84
C ALA A 92 -28.44 -9.86 10.62
N ASN A 93 -27.88 -10.54 9.61
CA ASN A 93 -28.41 -11.83 9.16
C ASN A 93 -27.55 -13.03 9.59
N TYR A 94 -26.29 -12.78 9.95
CA TYR A 94 -25.30 -13.83 10.19
C TYR A 94 -24.60 -13.69 11.55
N SER A 95 -25.17 -12.92 12.48
CA SER A 95 -24.61 -12.69 13.82
C SER A 95 -24.22 -13.98 14.54
N ASN A 96 -24.99 -15.06 14.38
CA ASN A 96 -24.73 -16.35 15.03
C ASN A 96 -23.51 -17.11 14.48
N VAL A 97 -23.03 -16.78 13.27
CA VAL A 97 -21.93 -17.51 12.60
C VAL A 97 -20.69 -16.65 12.38
N ILE A 98 -20.79 -15.32 12.52
CA ILE A 98 -19.63 -14.43 12.45
C ILE A 98 -18.85 -14.41 13.79
N PRO A 99 -17.53 -14.15 13.76
CA PRO A 99 -16.73 -14.00 14.97
C PRO A 99 -17.22 -12.85 15.87
N ASP A 100 -17.01 -12.96 17.18
CA ASP A 100 -17.47 -11.97 18.16
C ASP A 100 -16.94 -10.55 17.89
N TRP A 101 -15.69 -10.43 17.43
CA TRP A 101 -15.10 -9.13 17.11
C TRP A 101 -15.86 -8.41 15.99
N LEU A 102 -16.52 -9.14 15.08
CA LEU A 102 -17.21 -8.57 13.92
C LEU A 102 -18.65 -8.15 14.26
N LYS A 103 -19.27 -8.74 15.29
CA LYS A 103 -20.68 -8.49 15.66
C LYS A 103 -20.97 -7.01 15.95
N ASN A 104 -20.03 -6.34 16.60
CA ASN A 104 -20.13 -4.91 16.97
C ASN A 104 -19.00 -4.08 16.36
N TYR A 105 -18.38 -4.58 15.29
CA TYR A 105 -17.31 -3.87 14.61
C TYR A 105 -17.84 -2.62 13.89
N SER A 106 -17.09 -1.52 14.01
CA SER A 106 -17.28 -0.29 13.24
C SER A 106 -16.04 0.01 12.43
N LEU A 107 -16.22 0.58 11.24
CA LEU A 107 -15.10 0.97 10.39
C LEU A 107 -14.26 2.08 11.08
N PRO A 108 -12.91 2.04 10.97
CA PRO A 108 -12.02 2.99 11.61
C PRO A 108 -11.87 4.31 10.82
N TYR A 109 -12.85 4.62 9.98
CA TYR A 109 -12.89 5.79 9.10
C TYR A 109 -14.35 6.17 8.85
N ASN A 110 -14.58 7.42 8.48
CA ASN A 110 -15.89 7.94 8.16
C ASN A 110 -15.97 8.36 6.69
N SER A 111 -17.16 8.80 6.25
CA SER A 111 -17.37 9.20 4.84
C SER A 111 -16.57 10.44 4.41
N THR A 112 -16.09 11.26 5.34
CA THR A 112 -15.24 12.43 5.03
C THR A 112 -13.80 12.03 4.72
N ASP A 113 -13.36 10.85 5.16
CA ASP A 113 -12.05 10.28 4.84
C ASP A 113 -12.02 9.65 3.43
N ALA A 114 -13.15 9.64 2.71
CA ALA A 114 -13.31 8.90 1.46
C ALA A 114 -12.28 9.28 0.40
N GLY A 115 -11.41 8.33 0.06
CA GLY A 115 -10.33 8.56 -0.88
C GLY A 115 -9.20 9.46 -0.35
N GLU A 116 -9.19 9.87 0.91
CA GLU A 116 -8.09 10.66 1.44
C GLU A 116 -6.82 9.84 1.65
N LEU A 117 -5.67 10.53 1.68
CA LEU A 117 -4.39 9.90 1.98
C LEU A 117 -4.37 9.44 3.45
N ALA A 118 -4.28 8.12 3.63
CA ALA A 118 -4.26 7.53 4.96
C ALA A 118 -2.93 7.84 5.68
N PRO A 119 -2.87 7.79 7.02
CA PRO A 119 -1.61 8.00 7.76
C PRO A 119 -0.46 7.11 7.26
N ALA A 120 -0.73 5.83 6.98
CA ALA A 120 0.24 4.91 6.39
C ALA A 120 0.75 5.39 5.02
N GLY A 121 -0.12 5.97 4.19
CA GLY A 121 0.29 6.51 2.89
C GLY A 121 1.19 7.74 2.99
N ARG A 122 1.05 8.55 4.05
CA ARG A 122 1.97 9.66 4.32
C ARG A 122 3.36 9.16 4.70
N GLU A 123 3.40 8.14 5.56
CA GLU A 123 4.64 7.50 5.97
C GLU A 123 5.35 6.84 4.78
N GLU A 124 4.63 6.13 3.91
CA GLU A 124 5.17 5.56 2.67
C GLU A 124 5.85 6.62 1.80
N LEU A 125 5.21 7.77 1.59
CA LEU A 125 5.77 8.86 0.78
C LEU A 125 6.97 9.53 1.46
N ALA A 126 6.95 9.68 2.79
CA ALA A 126 8.07 10.24 3.54
C ALA A 126 9.31 9.32 3.50
N THR A 127 9.11 8.02 3.68
CA THR A 127 10.17 7.00 3.56
C THR A 127 10.71 6.94 2.14
N TYR A 128 9.84 6.96 1.13
CA TYR A 128 10.24 7.03 -0.28
C TYR A 128 11.10 8.27 -0.56
N GLY A 129 10.70 9.43 -0.06
CA GLY A 129 11.48 10.67 -0.18
C GLY A 129 12.85 10.58 0.50
N THR A 130 12.90 9.96 1.69
CA THR A 130 14.14 9.74 2.44
C THR A 130 15.11 8.82 1.68
N HIS A 131 14.62 7.71 1.13
CA HIS A 131 15.44 6.80 0.33
C HIS A 131 15.90 7.43 -0.98
N SER A 132 15.01 8.17 -1.65
CA SER A 132 15.34 8.94 -2.84
C SER A 132 16.42 9.99 -2.56
N ARG A 133 16.41 10.58 -1.37
CA ARG A 133 17.46 11.51 -0.93
C ARG A 133 18.78 10.80 -0.69
N ALA A 134 18.75 9.65 -0.01
CA ALA A 134 19.94 8.88 0.29
C ALA A 134 20.66 8.40 -0.99
N SER A 135 19.90 8.05 -2.05
CA SER A 135 20.49 7.56 -3.30
C SER A 135 21.21 8.63 -4.13
N VAL A 136 20.87 9.91 -3.96
CA VAL A 136 21.49 11.03 -4.71
C VAL A 136 22.50 11.83 -3.89
N GLY A 137 22.50 11.68 -2.56
CA GLY A 137 23.45 12.34 -1.66
C GLY A 137 23.48 13.87 -1.83
N SER A 138 24.66 14.40 -2.17
CA SER A 138 24.90 15.83 -2.40
C SER A 138 24.63 16.28 -3.83
N ALA A 139 24.34 15.36 -4.75
CA ALA A 139 24.15 15.71 -6.17
C ALA A 139 22.85 16.49 -6.44
N ILE A 140 21.89 16.45 -5.51
CA ILE A 140 20.66 17.24 -5.55
C ILE A 140 20.62 18.21 -4.34
N PRO A 141 20.34 19.52 -4.54
CA PRO A 141 20.20 20.48 -3.44
C PRO A 141 19.18 20.06 -2.39
N THR A 142 19.40 20.44 -1.13
CA THR A 142 18.43 20.20 -0.02
C THR A 142 17.28 21.19 -0.02
N ALA A 143 17.49 22.40 -0.55
CA ALA A 143 16.45 23.40 -0.71
C ALA A 143 15.76 23.25 -2.08
N TYR A 144 14.43 23.35 -2.08
CA TYR A 144 13.67 23.39 -3.33
C TYR A 144 14.02 24.63 -4.15
N ASN A 145 14.22 24.43 -5.45
CA ASN A 145 14.45 25.49 -6.43
C ASN A 145 13.62 25.22 -7.69
N ALA A 146 12.65 26.07 -8.01
CA ALA A 146 11.74 25.86 -9.14
C ALA A 146 12.43 25.80 -10.52
N SER A 147 13.65 26.34 -10.66
CA SER A 147 14.44 26.23 -11.89
C SER A 147 15.15 24.88 -12.03
N LEU A 148 15.37 24.16 -10.93
CA LEU A 148 16.04 22.85 -10.89
C LEU A 148 15.06 21.68 -10.75
N PHE A 149 13.90 21.93 -10.15
CA PHE A 149 12.91 20.90 -9.86
C PHE A 149 11.61 21.13 -10.62
N LYS A 150 11.22 20.14 -11.43
CA LYS A 150 9.90 20.07 -12.07
C LYS A 150 9.04 19.07 -11.30
N LEU A 151 7.99 19.56 -10.64
CA LEU A 151 7.03 18.74 -9.90
C LEU A 151 5.67 18.81 -10.61
N ALA A 152 5.12 17.66 -10.96
CA ALA A 152 3.80 17.55 -11.54
C ALA A 152 3.01 16.45 -10.82
N HIS A 153 1.74 16.72 -10.54
CA HIS A 153 0.82 15.74 -9.98
C HIS A 153 -0.54 15.86 -10.70
N LYS A 154 -1.23 14.74 -10.89
CA LYS A 154 -2.62 14.78 -11.32
C LYS A 154 -3.49 15.10 -10.11
N ARG A 155 -4.10 16.28 -10.09
CA ARG A 155 -5.23 16.56 -9.20
C ARG A 155 -6.43 15.77 -9.73
N HIS A 156 -6.96 14.84 -8.93
CA HIS A 156 -8.23 14.20 -9.25
C HIS A 156 -9.35 15.24 -9.03
N PRO A 157 -10.30 15.43 -9.97
CA PRO A 157 -11.25 16.54 -9.93
C PRO A 157 -12.31 16.50 -8.81
N ASN A 158 -12.29 15.49 -7.93
CA ASN A 158 -13.31 15.28 -6.90
C ASN A 158 -12.71 15.17 -5.47
N GLY A 159 -11.56 15.79 -5.23
CA GLY A 159 -11.01 16.01 -3.89
C GLY A 159 -11.21 17.45 -3.47
#